data_AF-A0A968TYG7-F1
#
_entry.id   AF-A0A968TYG7-F1
#
_cell.length_a   1.000
_cell.length_b   1.000
_cell.length_c   1.000
_cell.angle_alpha   90.00
_cell.angle_beta   90.00
_cell.angle_gamma   90.00
#
_symmetry.space_group_name_H-M   'P 1'
#
loop_
_entity.id
_entity.type
_entity.pdbx_description
1 polymer ?
#
loop_
_entity_poly.entity_id
_entity_poly.type
_entity_poly.pdbx_seq_one_letter_code
_entity_poly.pdbx_strand_id
1 'polypeptide(L)'
;MSMTPQQLAEIMELQQEQFLLVAEAWVAAGAKQVSLWSGETIVAQYPANGSAPALTEHELVITAPLMRDNTSIGELRVYGVDSPERNIPRLNADANLLLNLVNLEGELDMLTAAFVENQDQLLAVYELSRLTRNQLDLPHTLQALANQTRRLTLVDGCCAMLVNNDYKHVAWTDPPLLDNATMLKLFRRFQESRGAELHLYTDTSYLQLPSGIRSIFVEPIYIRGEIVAAIGLFKSSNLFSSPEMKLIRVIG
;
A
#
# COMPACT_ATOMS: atom_id res chain seq x y z
N MET A 1 -10.36 -7.00 -1.75
CA MET A 1 -9.91 -6.76 -3.15
C MET A 1 -10.17 -8.02 -3.94
N SER A 2 -10.76 -7.93 -5.14
CA SER A 2 -10.98 -9.08 -6.00
C SER A 2 -9.63 -9.58 -6.51
N MET A 3 -9.33 -10.87 -6.31
CA MET A 3 -8.07 -11.48 -6.75
C MET A 3 -8.03 -11.51 -8.29
N THR A 4 -6.96 -11.00 -8.87
CA THR A 4 -6.81 -10.94 -10.34
C THR A 4 -6.33 -12.29 -10.89
N PRO A 5 -6.60 -12.61 -12.18
CA PRO A 5 -6.08 -13.81 -12.83
C PRO A 5 -4.56 -13.95 -12.72
N GLN A 6 -3.85 -12.83 -12.66
CA GLN A 6 -2.40 -12.76 -12.52
C GLN A 6 -1.94 -13.22 -11.11
N GLN A 7 -2.66 -12.85 -10.05
CA GLN A 7 -2.36 -13.28 -8.69
C GLN A 7 -2.57 -14.78 -8.48
N LEU A 8 -3.55 -15.38 -9.15
CA LEU A 8 -3.73 -16.84 -9.10
C LEU A 8 -2.55 -17.56 -9.77
N ALA A 9 -2.02 -17.00 -10.86
CA ALA A 9 -0.87 -17.57 -11.54
C ALA A 9 0.41 -17.51 -10.69
N GLU A 10 0.69 -16.36 -10.07
CA GLU A 10 1.85 -16.17 -9.20
C GLU A 10 1.84 -17.15 -8.01
N ILE A 11 0.69 -17.33 -7.34
CA ILE A 11 0.55 -18.27 -6.22
C ILE A 11 0.72 -19.72 -6.68
N MET A 12 0.25 -20.06 -7.89
CA MET A 12 0.38 -21.42 -8.44
C MET A 12 1.79 -21.73 -8.95
N GLU A 13 2.59 -20.73 -9.32
CA GLU A 13 4.02 -20.90 -9.54
C GLU A 13 4.74 -21.23 -8.23
N LEU A 14 4.39 -20.56 -7.13
CA LEU A 14 4.93 -20.84 -5.79
C LEU A 14 4.53 -22.23 -5.26
N GLN A 15 3.29 -22.65 -5.54
CA GLN A 15 2.70 -23.91 -5.05
C GLN A 15 2.66 -25.01 -6.13
N GLN A 16 3.60 -24.97 -7.08
CA GLN A 16 3.61 -25.86 -8.23
C GLN A 16 3.70 -27.34 -7.82
N GLU A 17 4.47 -27.67 -6.77
CA GLU A 17 4.62 -29.04 -6.28
C GLU A 17 3.30 -29.61 -5.75
N GLN A 18 2.51 -28.80 -5.04
CA GLN A 18 1.24 -29.19 -4.46
C GLN A 18 0.19 -29.44 -5.55
N PHE A 19 0.16 -28.59 -6.59
CA PHE A 19 -0.67 -28.84 -7.76
C PHE A 19 -0.24 -30.13 -8.48
N LEU A 20 1.06 -30.35 -8.68
CA LEU A 20 1.57 -31.56 -9.33
C LEU A 20 1.17 -32.84 -8.58
N LEU A 21 1.25 -32.87 -7.26
CA LEU A 21 0.82 -34.02 -6.46
C LEU A 21 -0.66 -34.36 -6.66
N VAL A 22 -1.53 -33.35 -6.65
CA VAL A 22 -2.97 -33.52 -6.92
C VAL A 22 -3.17 -34.04 -8.35
N ALA A 23 -2.50 -33.44 -9.32
CA ALA A 23 -2.65 -33.79 -10.72
C ALA A 23 -2.12 -35.20 -11.05
N GLU A 24 -0.98 -35.60 -10.48
CA GLU A 24 -0.42 -36.94 -10.59
C GLU A 24 -1.38 -37.98 -10.00
N ALA A 25 -2.00 -37.69 -8.84
CA ALA A 25 -2.98 -38.58 -8.24
C ALA A 25 -4.24 -38.75 -9.10
N TRP A 26 -4.61 -37.75 -9.90
CA TRP A 26 -5.70 -37.87 -10.87
C TRP A 26 -5.28 -38.69 -12.09
N VAL A 27 -4.09 -38.45 -12.64
CA VAL A 27 -3.56 -39.22 -13.77
C VAL A 27 -3.36 -40.69 -13.41
N ALA A 28 -2.81 -40.97 -12.21
CA ALA A 28 -2.68 -42.33 -11.69
C ALA A 28 -4.04 -43.01 -11.47
N ALA A 29 -5.10 -42.24 -11.23
CA ALA A 29 -6.48 -42.74 -11.12
C ALA A 29 -7.19 -42.87 -12.47
N GLY A 30 -6.50 -42.61 -13.59
CA GLY A 30 -7.02 -42.80 -14.95
C GLY A 30 -7.40 -41.51 -15.67
N ALA A 31 -7.20 -40.33 -15.08
CA ALA A 31 -7.39 -39.08 -15.81
C ALA A 31 -6.33 -38.93 -16.92
N LYS A 32 -6.71 -38.32 -18.04
CA LYS A 32 -5.78 -37.98 -19.13
C LYS A 32 -5.02 -36.69 -18.85
N GLN A 33 -5.69 -35.73 -18.24
CA GLN A 33 -5.13 -34.41 -17.96
C GLN A 33 -5.85 -33.76 -16.78
N VAL A 34 -5.11 -32.93 -16.04
CA VAL A 34 -5.64 -31.99 -15.05
C VAL A 34 -5.13 -30.59 -15.40
N SER A 35 -5.99 -29.59 -15.28
CA SER A 35 -5.62 -28.19 -15.48
C SER A 35 -6.37 -27.28 -14.53
N LEU A 36 -5.70 -26.19 -14.15
CA LEU A 36 -6.26 -25.10 -13.38
C LEU A 36 -6.42 -23.89 -14.30
N TRP A 37 -7.59 -23.29 -14.28
CA TRP A 37 -7.97 -22.17 -15.14
C TRP A 37 -8.27 -20.92 -14.33
N SER A 38 -7.96 -19.76 -14.89
CA SER A 38 -8.50 -18.47 -14.46
C SER A 38 -9.21 -17.84 -15.65
N GLY A 39 -10.55 -17.89 -15.64
CA GLY A 39 -11.36 -17.56 -16.81
C GLY A 39 -11.00 -18.44 -18.01
N GLU A 40 -10.50 -17.83 -19.08
CA GLU A 40 -10.09 -18.52 -20.31
C GLU A 40 -8.60 -18.86 -20.36
N THR A 41 -7.83 -18.53 -19.33
CA THR A 41 -6.38 -18.77 -19.30
C THR A 41 -6.05 -20.00 -18.46
N ILE A 42 -5.20 -20.88 -18.99
CA ILE A 42 -4.61 -21.98 -18.24
C ILE A 42 -3.52 -21.42 -17.35
N VAL A 43 -3.66 -21.62 -16.04
CA VAL A 43 -2.69 -21.21 -15.03
C VAL A 43 -1.69 -22.34 -14.77
N ALA A 44 -2.17 -23.57 -14.68
CA ALA A 44 -1.33 -24.74 -14.51
C ALA A 44 -1.95 -25.94 -15.25
N GLN A 45 -1.09 -26.83 -15.76
CA GLN A 45 -1.55 -28.04 -16.42
C GLN A 45 -0.60 -29.20 -16.21
N TYR A 46 -1.17 -30.40 -16.17
CA TYR A 46 -0.42 -31.64 -16.08
C TYR A 46 -1.11 -32.75 -16.90
N PRO A 47 -0.39 -33.45 -17.79
CA PRO A 47 1.04 -33.30 -18.11
C PRO A 47 1.40 -31.95 -18.77
N ALA A 48 2.57 -31.37 -18.44
CA ALA A 48 2.98 -30.02 -18.86
C ALA A 48 3.09 -29.83 -20.38
N ASN A 49 3.41 -30.89 -21.12
CA ASN A 49 3.57 -30.90 -22.58
C ASN A 49 2.37 -31.50 -23.33
N GLY A 50 1.24 -31.71 -22.65
CA GLY A 50 0.01 -32.04 -23.35
C GLY A 50 -0.46 -30.82 -24.14
N SER A 51 -0.66 -30.96 -25.45
CA SER A 51 -1.65 -30.10 -26.10
C SER A 51 -2.94 -30.27 -25.31
N ALA A 52 -3.63 -29.18 -24.94
CA ALA A 52 -4.99 -29.29 -24.42
C ALA A 52 -5.71 -30.27 -25.36
N PRO A 53 -6.19 -31.43 -24.87
CA PRO A 53 -6.68 -32.48 -25.73
C PRO A 53 -7.70 -31.80 -26.61
N ALA A 54 -7.53 -31.94 -27.93
CA ALA A 54 -8.55 -31.52 -28.86
C ALA A 54 -9.81 -32.23 -28.36
N LEU A 55 -10.73 -31.46 -27.76
CA LEU A 55 -11.94 -31.98 -27.13
C LEU A 55 -12.70 -32.72 -28.22
N THR A 56 -12.39 -34.00 -28.41
CA THR A 56 -13.23 -34.87 -29.20
C THR A 56 -14.55 -34.92 -28.45
N GLU A 57 -15.68 -34.86 -29.17
CA GLU A 57 -17.05 -34.70 -28.64
C GLU A 57 -17.48 -35.72 -27.57
N HIS A 58 -16.60 -36.66 -27.20
CA HIS A 58 -16.80 -37.78 -26.29
C HIS A 58 -15.88 -37.76 -25.05
N GLU A 59 -14.98 -36.78 -24.90
CA GLU A 59 -14.17 -36.68 -23.68
C GLU A 59 -14.92 -35.94 -22.58
N LEU A 60 -15.25 -36.68 -21.53
CA LEU A 60 -15.94 -36.15 -20.35
C LEU A 60 -14.97 -35.30 -19.54
N VAL A 61 -15.35 -34.04 -19.34
CA VAL A 61 -14.69 -33.09 -18.45
C VAL A 61 -15.54 -32.92 -17.21
N ILE A 62 -14.89 -33.02 -16.04
CA ILE A 62 -15.46 -32.58 -14.78
C ILE A 62 -14.76 -31.30 -14.32
N THR A 63 -15.54 -30.37 -13.80
CA THR A 63 -15.07 -29.05 -13.38
C THR A 63 -15.51 -28.75 -11.96
N ALA A 64 -14.61 -28.19 -11.15
CA ALA A 64 -14.93 -27.66 -9.83
C ALA A 64 -14.43 -26.21 -9.73
N PRO A 65 -15.30 -25.25 -9.38
CA PRO A 65 -14.89 -23.86 -9.20
C PRO A 65 -14.10 -23.70 -7.89
N LEU A 66 -13.08 -22.86 -7.91
CA LEU A 66 -12.40 -22.35 -6.71
C LEU A 66 -13.14 -21.09 -6.27
N MET A 67 -13.93 -21.21 -5.20
CA MET A 67 -14.84 -20.15 -4.73
C MET A 67 -14.27 -19.42 -3.51
N ARG A 68 -13.88 -18.15 -3.64
CA ARG A 68 -13.52 -17.27 -2.51
C ARG A 68 -14.63 -16.24 -2.32
N ASP A 69 -15.19 -16.14 -1.11
CA ASP A 69 -16.26 -15.18 -0.77
C ASP A 69 -17.42 -15.19 -1.80
N ASN A 70 -17.85 -16.39 -2.19
CA ASN A 70 -18.90 -16.61 -3.19
C ASN A 70 -18.58 -16.08 -4.61
N THR A 71 -17.30 -15.81 -4.89
CA THR A 71 -16.78 -15.41 -6.20
C THR A 71 -15.85 -16.50 -6.74
N SER A 72 -16.06 -16.93 -7.98
CA SER A 72 -15.14 -17.87 -8.64
C SER A 72 -13.85 -17.15 -9.00
N ILE A 73 -12.73 -17.61 -8.43
CA ILE A 73 -11.39 -17.08 -8.72
C ILE A 73 -10.64 -17.96 -9.74
N GLY A 74 -11.15 -19.16 -10.01
CA GLY A 74 -10.58 -20.11 -10.96
C GLY A 74 -11.38 -21.41 -11.00
N GLU A 75 -10.93 -22.35 -11.83
CA GLU A 75 -11.62 -23.63 -12.03
C GLU A 75 -10.60 -24.76 -12.17
N LEU A 76 -10.79 -25.84 -11.41
CA LEU A 76 -10.06 -27.09 -11.59
C LEU A 76 -10.82 -27.96 -12.59
N ARG A 77 -10.15 -28.35 -13.67
CA ARG A 77 -10.72 -29.17 -14.75
C ARG A 77 -9.93 -30.47 -14.89
N VAL A 78 -10.64 -31.59 -14.90
CA VAL A 78 -10.07 -32.94 -15.10
C VAL A 78 -10.70 -33.59 -16.32
N TYR A 79 -9.85 -34.13 -17.18
CA TYR A 79 -10.21 -34.67 -18.49
C TYR A 79 -10.05 -36.18 -18.52
N GLY A 80 -10.99 -36.86 -19.18
CA GLY A 80 -10.86 -38.28 -19.51
C GLY A 80 -10.99 -39.21 -18.32
N VAL A 81 -11.74 -38.82 -17.29
CA VAL A 81 -12.06 -39.67 -16.14
C VAL A 81 -13.26 -40.57 -16.40
N ASP A 82 -13.14 -41.81 -15.97
CA ASP A 82 -14.26 -42.73 -15.95
C ASP A 82 -15.28 -42.34 -14.87
N SER A 83 -16.58 -42.53 -15.15
CA SER A 83 -17.67 -42.26 -14.20
C SER A 83 -17.60 -40.85 -13.55
N PRO A 84 -17.83 -39.77 -14.33
CA PRO A 84 -17.77 -38.38 -13.86
C PRO A 84 -18.49 -38.13 -12.53
N GLU A 85 -19.72 -38.63 -12.40
CA GLU A 85 -20.57 -38.41 -11.22
C GLU A 85 -19.94 -38.91 -9.92
N ARG A 86 -19.21 -40.02 -9.98
CA ARG A 86 -18.52 -40.59 -8.82
C ARG A 86 -17.31 -39.76 -8.39
N ASN A 87 -16.70 -39.05 -9.33
CA ASN A 87 -15.47 -38.29 -9.13
C ASN A 87 -15.72 -36.81 -8.76
N ILE A 88 -16.93 -36.27 -8.95
CA ILE A 88 -17.31 -34.90 -8.56
C ILE A 88 -17.01 -34.60 -7.08
N PRO A 89 -17.34 -35.46 -6.09
CA PRO A 89 -17.03 -35.17 -4.69
C PRO A 89 -15.53 -35.05 -4.41
N ARG A 90 -14.72 -35.89 -5.04
CA ARG A 90 -13.25 -35.84 -4.95
C ARG A 90 -12.72 -34.55 -5.59
N LEU A 91 -13.21 -34.21 -6.79
CA LEU A 91 -12.81 -32.99 -7.49
C LEU A 91 -13.11 -31.73 -6.67
N ASN A 92 -14.29 -31.67 -6.05
CA ASN A 92 -14.64 -30.56 -5.17
C ASN A 92 -13.74 -30.49 -3.92
N ALA A 93 -13.37 -31.65 -3.36
CA ALA A 93 -12.44 -31.69 -2.23
C ALA A 93 -11.05 -31.18 -2.62
N ASP A 94 -10.53 -31.61 -3.77
CA ASP A 94 -9.23 -31.19 -4.28
C ASP A 94 -9.21 -29.69 -4.66
N ALA A 95 -10.30 -29.18 -5.26
CA ALA A 95 -10.45 -27.75 -5.53
C ALA A 95 -10.49 -26.92 -4.24
N ASN A 96 -11.18 -27.40 -3.20
CA ASN A 96 -11.18 -26.75 -1.88
C ASN A 96 -9.81 -26.79 -1.20
N LEU A 97 -9.05 -27.88 -1.36
CA LEU A 97 -7.67 -27.98 -0.85
C LEU A 97 -6.77 -26.94 -1.52
N LEU A 98 -6.81 -26.84 -2.86
CA LEU A 98 -6.05 -25.84 -3.61
C LEU A 98 -6.48 -24.42 -3.24
N LEU A 99 -7.78 -24.18 -3.06
CA LEU A 99 -8.30 -22.90 -2.57
C LEU A 99 -7.74 -22.55 -1.18
N ASN A 100 -7.66 -23.52 -0.26
CA ASN A 100 -7.09 -23.29 1.07
C ASN A 100 -5.60 -22.95 1.01
N LEU A 101 -4.82 -23.57 0.12
CA LEU A 101 -3.42 -23.20 -0.11
C LEU A 101 -3.30 -21.78 -0.66
N VAL A 102 -4.16 -21.41 -1.61
CA VAL A 102 -4.23 -20.05 -2.17
C VAL A 102 -4.62 -19.02 -1.11
N ASN A 103 -5.52 -19.37 -0.20
CA ASN A 103 -5.89 -18.51 0.94
C ASN A 103 -4.72 -18.37 1.92
N LEU A 104 -4.04 -19.46 2.26
CA LEU A 104 -2.92 -19.44 3.19
C LEU A 104 -1.75 -18.61 2.66
N GLU A 105 -1.42 -18.72 1.37
CA GLU A 105 -0.38 -17.88 0.75
C GLU A 105 -0.78 -16.41 0.74
N GLY A 106 -2.03 -16.10 0.38
CA GLY A 106 -2.53 -14.72 0.48
C GLY A 106 -2.51 -14.18 1.91
N GLU A 107 -2.82 -15.01 2.90
CA GLU A 107 -2.71 -14.67 4.32
C GLU A 107 -1.25 -14.49 4.75
N LEU A 108 -0.32 -15.33 4.28
CA LEU A 108 1.11 -15.17 4.53
C LEU A 108 1.67 -13.91 3.88
N ASP A 109 1.26 -13.57 2.67
CA ASP A 109 1.63 -12.31 2.02
C ASP A 109 1.08 -11.11 2.78
N MET A 110 -0.17 -11.16 3.24
CA MET A 110 -0.76 -10.12 4.08
C MET A 110 -0.07 -10.01 5.44
N LEU A 111 0.26 -11.14 6.08
CA LEU A 111 0.99 -11.18 7.35
C LEU A 111 2.44 -10.74 7.19
N THR A 112 3.07 -11.05 6.06
CA THR A 112 4.43 -10.62 5.73
C THR A 112 4.45 -9.13 5.41
N ALA A 113 3.48 -8.61 4.66
CA ALA A 113 3.29 -7.18 4.44
C ALA A 113 3.02 -6.45 5.75
N ALA A 114 2.13 -6.98 6.59
CA ALA A 114 1.87 -6.45 7.92
C ALA A 114 3.10 -6.56 8.84
N PHE A 115 3.93 -7.60 8.69
CA PHE A 115 5.17 -7.77 9.45
C PHE A 115 6.27 -6.81 8.96
N VAL A 116 6.37 -6.55 7.66
CA VAL A 116 7.26 -5.53 7.07
C VAL A 116 6.82 -4.14 7.51
N GLU A 117 5.51 -3.84 7.45
CA GLU A 117 4.96 -2.59 7.99
C GLU A 117 5.20 -2.46 9.49
N ASN A 118 5.08 -3.55 10.27
CA ASN A 118 5.40 -3.55 11.69
C ASN A 118 6.91 -3.46 11.95
N GLN A 119 7.79 -4.01 11.10
CA GLN A 119 9.23 -3.83 11.19
C GLN A 119 9.62 -2.40 10.87
N ASP A 120 9.02 -1.80 9.85
CA ASP A 120 9.21 -0.38 9.52
C ASP A 120 8.68 0.50 10.63
N GLN A 121 7.55 0.14 11.26
CA GLN A 121 7.04 0.83 12.45
C GLN A 121 7.93 0.61 13.68
N LEU A 122 8.52 -0.58 13.87
CA LEU A 122 9.46 -0.85 14.96
C LEU A 122 10.81 -0.18 14.72
N LEU A 123 11.26 -0.05 13.48
CA LEU A 123 12.41 0.75 13.07
C LEU A 123 12.11 2.23 13.26
N ALA A 124 10.93 2.71 12.87
CA ALA A 124 10.48 4.07 13.13
C ALA A 124 10.35 4.34 14.64
N VAL A 125 9.86 3.39 15.44
CA VAL A 125 9.79 3.49 16.91
C VAL A 125 11.16 3.39 17.54
N TYR A 126 12.08 2.59 16.99
CA TYR A 126 13.47 2.51 17.42
C TYR A 126 14.23 3.79 17.07
N GLU A 127 14.05 4.34 15.88
CA GLU A 127 14.55 5.65 15.48
C GLU A 127 13.94 6.74 16.36
N LEU A 128 12.63 6.73 16.61
CA LEU A 128 11.97 7.64 17.53
C LEU A 128 12.49 7.48 18.97
N SER A 129 12.78 6.25 19.42
CA SER A 129 13.37 5.94 20.74
C SER A 129 14.85 6.30 20.84
N ARG A 130 15.57 6.28 19.72
CA ARG A 130 16.95 6.79 19.57
C ARG A 130 16.95 8.31 19.60
N LEU A 131 15.98 8.93 18.92
CA LEU A 131 15.74 10.37 18.89
C LEU A 131 15.24 10.92 20.24
N THR A 132 14.44 10.16 21.00
CA THR A 132 14.00 10.58 22.36
C THR A 132 15.04 10.34 23.43
N ARG A 133 15.93 9.35 23.28
CA ARG A 133 17.10 9.22 24.18
C ARG A 133 18.14 10.32 23.98
N ASN A 134 18.12 10.98 22.83
CA ASN A 134 18.97 12.12 22.53
C ASN A 134 18.12 13.40 22.46
N GLN A 135 17.89 14.06 23.60
CA GLN A 135 17.42 15.46 23.66
C GLN A 135 18.31 16.45 22.84
N LEU A 136 19.37 15.98 22.18
CA LEU A 136 20.28 16.69 21.30
C LEU A 136 19.99 16.54 19.78
N ASP A 137 19.05 15.69 19.33
CA ASP A 137 18.89 15.36 17.89
C ASP A 137 17.58 15.86 17.25
N LEU A 138 16.66 16.42 18.05
CA LEU A 138 15.37 16.93 17.57
C LEU A 138 15.47 18.04 16.49
N PRO A 139 16.42 19.00 16.59
CA PRO A 139 16.69 19.94 15.49
C PRO A 139 17.06 19.23 14.19
N HIS A 140 17.88 18.18 14.25
CA HIS A 140 18.30 17.41 13.08
C HIS A 140 17.14 16.58 12.49
N THR A 141 16.26 16.02 13.32
CA THR A 141 15.04 15.34 12.84
C THR A 141 14.12 16.29 12.09
N LEU A 142 13.83 17.46 12.67
CA LEU A 142 12.99 18.47 12.02
C LEU A 142 13.63 18.96 10.72
N GLN A 143 14.95 19.12 10.70
CA GLN A 143 15.71 19.48 9.50
C GLN A 143 15.63 18.39 8.42
N ALA A 144 15.78 17.12 8.79
CA ALA A 144 15.65 16.00 7.88
C ALA A 144 14.23 15.92 7.30
N LEU A 145 13.21 16.07 8.14
CA LEU A 145 11.80 16.08 7.72
C LEU A 145 11.53 17.21 6.71
N ALA A 146 11.96 18.44 7.00
CA ALA A 146 11.81 19.56 6.07
C ALA A 146 12.49 19.29 4.71
N ASN A 147 13.71 18.74 4.73
CA ASN A 147 14.45 18.37 3.52
C ASN A 147 13.76 17.26 2.71
N GLN A 148 13.25 16.22 3.37
CA GLN A 148 12.53 15.14 2.68
C GLN A 148 11.23 15.64 2.09
N THR A 149 10.43 16.39 2.85
CA THR A 149 9.16 16.96 2.38
C THR A 149 9.38 17.86 1.17
N ARG A 150 10.39 18.74 1.18
CA ARG A 150 10.73 19.55 0.02
C ARG A 150 11.10 18.71 -1.20
N ARG A 151 11.87 17.62 -1.01
CA ARG A 151 12.25 16.73 -2.12
C ARG A 151 11.03 16.04 -2.75
N LEU A 152 10.08 15.60 -1.92
CA LEU A 152 8.87 14.89 -2.39
C LEU A 152 7.86 15.83 -3.04
N THR A 153 7.76 17.06 -2.56
CA THR A 153 6.73 18.03 -2.97
C THR A 153 7.22 19.06 -3.99
N LEU A 154 8.55 19.10 -4.23
CA LEU A 154 9.21 19.99 -5.19
C LEU A 154 8.86 21.49 -4.98
N VAL A 155 8.72 21.90 -3.72
CA VAL A 155 8.41 23.29 -3.32
C VAL A 155 9.67 24.15 -3.21
N ASP A 156 9.48 25.48 -3.28
CA ASP A 156 10.59 26.44 -3.25
C ASP A 156 11.28 26.46 -1.88
N GLY A 157 10.51 26.27 -0.81
CA GLY A 157 11.06 26.06 0.53
C GLY A 157 10.10 25.28 1.42
N CYS A 158 10.64 24.73 2.50
CA CYS A 158 9.90 23.99 3.51
C CYS A 158 10.48 24.23 4.90
N CYS A 159 9.63 24.16 5.93
CA CYS A 159 10.06 24.11 7.31
C CYS A 159 9.27 23.07 8.10
N ALA A 160 9.92 22.47 9.09
CA ALA A 160 9.26 21.70 10.13
C ALA A 160 9.40 22.43 11.46
N MET A 161 8.31 22.52 12.21
CA MET A 161 8.30 23.25 13.48
C MET A 161 7.69 22.43 14.60
N LEU A 162 8.25 22.60 15.80
CA LEU A 162 7.71 22.09 17.05
C LEU A 162 7.61 23.24 18.03
N VAL A 163 6.41 23.46 18.54
CA VAL A 163 6.09 24.58 19.43
C VAL A 163 5.18 24.04 20.54
N ASN A 164 5.75 23.93 21.73
CA ASN A 164 5.01 23.67 22.96
C ASN A 164 5.33 24.77 24.00
N ASN A 165 4.86 24.61 25.23
CA ASN A 165 5.02 25.63 26.28
C ASN A 165 6.51 25.90 26.62
N ASP A 166 7.37 24.90 26.50
CA ASP A 166 8.77 24.94 26.97
C ASP A 166 9.80 24.94 25.82
N TYR A 167 9.36 24.69 24.58
CA TYR A 167 10.23 24.48 23.43
C TYR A 167 9.64 25.07 22.15
N LYS A 168 10.45 25.84 21.43
CA LYS A 168 10.10 26.45 20.15
C LYS A 168 11.26 26.29 19.19
N HIS A 169 11.06 25.50 18.14
CA HIS A 169 12.07 25.30 17.12
C HIS A 169 11.43 25.27 15.74
N VAL A 170 12.14 25.87 14.78
CA VAL A 170 11.79 25.87 13.37
C VAL A 170 13.04 25.46 12.60
N ALA A 171 12.98 24.31 11.94
CA ALA A 171 14.03 23.82 11.07
C ALA A 171 13.63 24.10 9.61
N TRP A 172 14.55 24.65 8.84
CA TRP A 172 14.30 25.15 7.49
C TRP A 172 15.13 24.42 6.46
N THR A 173 14.55 24.15 5.30
CA THR A 173 15.37 23.84 4.13
C THR A 173 16.20 25.05 3.72
N ASP A 174 17.45 24.83 3.28
CA ASP A 174 18.29 25.91 2.78
C ASP A 174 17.95 26.30 1.32
N PRO A 175 17.86 27.60 0.99
CA PRO A 175 17.85 28.75 1.91
C PRO A 175 16.46 28.95 2.57
N PRO A 176 16.40 29.48 3.82
CA PRO A 176 15.14 29.84 4.45
C PRO A 176 14.44 30.98 3.70
N LEU A 177 13.13 30.85 3.50
CA LEU A 177 12.31 31.87 2.81
C LEU A 177 11.73 32.91 3.76
N LEU A 178 11.65 32.60 5.06
CA LEU A 178 11.15 33.48 6.11
C LEU A 178 12.05 33.39 7.35
N ASP A 179 11.99 34.41 8.18
CA ASP A 179 12.60 34.34 9.50
C ASP A 179 11.74 33.50 10.48
N ASN A 180 12.38 32.99 11.53
CA ASN A 180 11.71 32.17 12.54
C ASN A 180 10.62 32.95 13.28
N ALA A 181 10.81 34.26 13.47
CA ALA A 181 9.86 35.10 14.19
C ALA A 181 8.52 35.22 13.44
N THR A 182 8.56 35.36 12.11
CA THR A 182 7.37 35.42 11.25
C THR A 182 6.67 34.08 11.22
N MET A 183 7.40 32.97 11.07
CA MET A 183 6.77 31.65 11.08
C MET A 183 6.13 31.27 12.40
N LEU A 184 6.77 31.59 13.53
CA LEU A 184 6.16 31.33 14.85
C LEU A 184 4.89 32.18 15.08
N LYS A 185 4.81 33.39 14.52
CA LYS A 185 3.58 34.20 14.55
C LYS A 185 2.47 33.58 13.71
N LEU A 186 2.79 33.09 12.51
CA LEU A 186 1.84 32.40 11.64
C LEU A 186 1.33 31.11 12.31
N PHE A 187 2.23 30.32 12.87
CA PHE A 187 1.89 29.09 13.57
C PHE A 187 0.99 29.33 14.80
N ARG A 188 1.26 30.36 15.60
CA ARG A 188 0.39 30.70 16.73
C ARG A 188 -1.04 31.03 16.29
N ARG A 189 -1.20 31.82 15.21
CA ARG A 189 -2.52 32.12 14.66
C ARG A 189 -3.23 30.87 14.15
N PHE A 190 -2.47 29.97 13.55
CA PHE A 190 -2.95 28.68 13.11
C PHE A 190 -3.43 27.78 14.27
N GLN A 191 -2.72 27.81 15.41
CA GLN A 191 -3.19 27.17 16.65
C GLN A 191 -4.49 27.82 17.16
N GLU A 192 -4.56 29.15 17.21
CA GLU A 192 -5.73 29.91 17.67
C GLU A 192 -6.98 29.66 16.79
N SER A 193 -6.80 29.44 15.49
CA SER A 193 -7.86 29.11 14.54
C SER A 193 -8.20 27.61 14.47
N ARG A 194 -7.63 26.78 15.36
CA ARG A 194 -7.77 25.31 15.38
C ARG A 194 -7.47 24.63 14.04
N GLY A 195 -6.53 25.19 13.29
CA GLY A 195 -6.11 24.65 11.99
C GLY A 195 -7.01 25.04 10.81
N ALA A 196 -7.94 25.98 10.97
CA ALA A 196 -8.85 26.38 9.89
C ALA A 196 -8.17 27.11 8.71
N GLU A 197 -7.01 27.73 8.94
CA GLU A 197 -6.25 28.48 7.93
C GLU A 197 -5.11 27.65 7.32
N LEU A 198 -5.41 26.49 6.73
CA LEU A 198 -4.39 25.61 6.15
C LEU A 198 -3.69 26.20 4.90
N HIS A 199 -4.31 27.19 4.24
CA HIS A 199 -3.81 27.76 2.99
C HIS A 199 -3.83 29.29 3.04
N LEU A 200 -2.68 29.92 2.86
CA LEU A 200 -2.56 31.36 2.70
C LEU A 200 -2.07 31.69 1.29
N TYR A 201 -2.71 32.66 0.65
CA TYR A 201 -2.41 33.11 -0.70
C TYR A 201 -2.31 34.63 -0.73
N THR A 202 -1.36 35.17 -1.50
CA THR A 202 -1.12 36.62 -1.61
C THR A 202 -2.38 37.44 -1.92
N ASP A 203 -3.32 36.88 -2.69
CA ASP A 203 -4.49 37.63 -3.20
C ASP A 203 -5.75 37.52 -2.32
N THR A 204 -5.79 36.64 -1.32
CA THR A 204 -7.02 36.39 -0.51
C THR A 204 -6.80 36.40 0.99
N SER A 205 -5.55 36.47 1.45
CA SER A 205 -5.22 36.50 2.87
C SER A 205 -5.08 37.93 3.37
N TYR A 206 -5.69 38.26 4.52
CA TYR A 206 -5.45 39.52 5.26
C TYR A 206 -4.00 39.66 5.78
N LEU A 207 -3.17 38.65 5.51
CA LEU A 207 -1.76 38.56 5.83
C LEU A 207 -0.95 38.90 4.58
N GLN A 208 -0.19 39.99 4.66
CA GLN A 208 0.82 40.30 3.64
C GLN A 208 1.90 39.22 3.70
N LEU A 209 1.90 38.32 2.72
CA LEU A 209 2.99 37.39 2.52
C LEU A 209 4.26 38.18 2.18
N PRO A 210 5.44 37.80 2.72
CA PRO A 210 6.68 38.47 2.39
C PRO A 210 6.98 38.41 0.89
N SER A 211 7.64 39.45 0.38
CA SER A 211 7.96 39.62 -1.03
C SER A 211 8.66 38.38 -1.59
N GLY A 212 8.09 37.77 -2.63
CA GLY A 212 8.63 36.56 -3.26
C GLY A 212 7.95 35.25 -2.84
N ILE A 213 6.96 35.28 -1.94
CA ILE A 213 6.13 34.10 -1.61
C ILE A 213 4.70 34.36 -2.12
N ARG A 214 4.18 33.42 -2.92
CA ARG A 214 2.85 33.51 -3.52
C ARG A 214 1.82 32.65 -2.78
N SER A 215 2.25 31.51 -2.24
CA SER A 215 1.38 30.65 -1.44
C SER A 215 2.14 29.93 -0.34
N ILE A 216 1.46 29.78 0.80
CA ILE A 216 1.90 28.98 1.94
C ILE A 216 0.85 27.91 2.20
N PHE A 217 1.32 26.68 2.40
CA PHE A 217 0.50 25.59 2.93
C PHE A 217 1.10 25.12 4.25
N VAL A 218 0.26 24.96 5.27
CA VAL A 218 0.69 24.52 6.60
C VAL A 218 -0.11 23.29 7.00
N GLU A 219 0.57 22.16 7.17
CA GLU A 219 -0.05 20.92 7.65
C GLU A 219 0.17 20.76 9.17
N PRO A 220 -0.90 20.72 9.99
CA PRO A 220 -0.81 20.54 11.44
C PRO A 220 -0.43 19.12 11.82
N ILE A 221 0.40 18.98 12.86
CA ILE A 221 0.62 17.71 13.55
C ILE A 221 -0.05 17.79 14.92
N TYR A 222 -1.01 16.89 15.14
CA TYR A 222 -1.81 16.82 16.36
C TYR A 222 -1.22 15.85 17.38
N ILE A 223 -1.10 16.28 18.63
CA ILE A 223 -0.84 15.40 19.77
C ILE A 223 -1.95 15.60 20.80
N ARG A 224 -2.70 14.52 21.08
CA ARG A 224 -3.84 14.55 22.03
C ARG A 224 -4.89 15.63 21.71
N GLY A 225 -5.10 15.92 20.43
CA GLY A 225 -6.07 16.91 19.96
C GLY A 225 -5.54 18.36 19.90
N GLU A 226 -4.29 18.61 20.31
CA GLU A 226 -3.65 19.92 20.25
C GLU A 226 -2.65 19.98 19.09
N ILE A 227 -2.59 21.12 18.39
CA ILE A 227 -1.59 21.37 17.34
C ILE A 227 -0.28 21.76 18.04
N VAL A 228 0.69 20.86 18.06
CA VAL A 228 1.98 21.08 18.74
C VAL A 228 3.15 21.22 17.75
N ALA A 229 2.94 20.80 16.50
CA ALA A 229 3.92 20.89 15.43
C ALA A 229 3.21 21.16 14.11
N ALA A 230 3.97 21.54 13.09
CA ALA A 230 3.48 21.64 11.72
C ALA A 230 4.61 21.51 10.69
N ILE A 231 4.20 21.22 9.46
CA ILE A 231 5.03 21.32 8.27
C ILE A 231 4.54 22.50 7.45
N GLY A 232 5.42 23.48 7.21
CA GLY A 232 5.15 24.63 6.35
C GLY A 232 5.79 24.43 4.98
N LEU A 233 5.06 24.71 3.91
CA LEU A 233 5.51 24.62 2.53
C LEU A 233 5.25 25.94 1.81
N PHE A 234 6.20 26.34 0.96
CA PHE A 234 6.22 27.66 0.37
C PHE A 234 6.44 27.57 -1.14
N LYS A 235 5.62 28.29 -1.90
CA LYS A 235 5.81 28.50 -3.35
C LYS A 235 5.84 29.99 -3.66
N SER A 236 6.80 30.36 -4.51
CA SER A 236 7.09 31.70 -5.01
C SER A 236 6.37 32.01 -6.32
N SER A 237 6.10 30.99 -7.13
CA SER A 237 5.61 31.13 -8.50
C SER A 237 4.12 30.77 -8.65
N ASN A 238 3.65 29.75 -7.94
CA ASN A 238 2.37 29.07 -8.22
C ASN A 238 1.57 28.82 -6.94
N LEU A 239 0.28 28.51 -7.07
CA LEU A 239 -0.56 28.00 -5.98
C LEU A 239 -0.38 26.48 -5.81
N PHE A 240 -0.74 25.95 -4.64
CA PHE A 240 -0.83 24.50 -4.41
C PHE A 240 -2.05 23.92 -5.11
N SER A 241 -1.85 22.85 -5.88
CA SER A 241 -2.92 22.10 -6.54
C SER A 241 -3.56 21.07 -5.60
N SER A 242 -4.80 20.65 -5.90
CA SER A 242 -5.50 19.64 -5.07
C SER A 242 -4.73 18.32 -4.88
N PRO A 243 -4.07 17.76 -5.91
CA PRO A 243 -3.24 16.57 -5.73
C PRO A 243 -2.05 16.79 -4.80
N GLU A 244 -1.36 17.94 -4.91
CA GLU A 244 -0.23 18.27 -4.03
C GLU A 244 -0.69 18.40 -2.58
N MET A 245 -1.83 19.06 -2.35
CA MET A 245 -2.41 19.22 -1.01
C MET A 245 -2.80 17.87 -0.40
N LYS A 246 -3.30 16.93 -1.21
CA LYS A 246 -3.58 15.55 -0.77
C LYS A 246 -2.31 14.79 -0.41
N LEU A 247 -1.25 14.92 -1.20
CA LEU A 247 0.03 14.28 -0.92
C LEU A 247 0.64 14.80 0.38
N ILE A 248 0.60 16.13 0.61
CA ILE A 248 1.18 16.73 1.81
C ILE A 248 0.46 16.28 3.08
N ARG A 249 -0.87 16.11 3.03
CA ARG A 249 -1.67 15.57 4.14
C ARG A 249 -1.37 14.12 4.52
N VAL A 250 -0.68 13.37 3.66
CA VAL A 250 -0.22 12.00 3.98
C VAL A 250 1.14 12.03 4.69
N ILE A 251 1.88 13.14 4.56
CA ILE A 251 3.23 13.32 5.12
C ILE A 251 3.17 13.88 6.56
N GLY A 252 2.19 14.73 6.86
CA GLY A 252 1.93 15.30 8.20
C GLY A 252 0.88 14.51 8.98
#